data_AF-A0A970IM82-F1
#
_entry.id   AF-A0A970IM82-F1
#
_cell.length_a   1.000
_cell.length_b   1.000
_cell.length_c   1.000
_cell.angle_alpha   90.00
_cell.angle_beta   90.00
_cell.angle_gamma   90.00
#
_symmetry.space_group_name_H-M   'P 1'
#
loop_
_entity.id
_entity.type
_entity.pdbx_description
1 polymer ?
#
loop_
_entity_poly.entity_id
_entity_poly.type
_entity_poly.pdbx_seq_one_letter_code
_entity_poly.pdbx_strand_id
1 'polypeptide(L)'
;MVFDAYLSVSLRCKKCGKQNIKDLSYFELKKAEGSSVDCECGEHLIKVKSADLRTFHIIISCLVCNKEHKYVLKFRSIPFQKIKILSCPATMYNISFVGGKSLVRKMAAREQKDMEELLSSI
;
A
#
# COMPACT_ATOMS: atom_id res chain seq x y z
N MET A 1 -26.41 0.05 -5.47
CA MET A 1 -25.36 -0.48 -4.57
C MET A 1 -24.01 -0.24 -5.23
N VAL A 2 -23.21 0.68 -4.68
CA VAL A 2 -21.90 1.01 -5.24
C VAL A 2 -20.90 0.04 -4.63
N PHE A 3 -20.49 -0.97 -5.41
CA PHE A 3 -19.30 -1.74 -5.07
C PHE A 3 -18.10 -0.82 -5.36
N ASP A 4 -17.54 -0.20 -4.32
CA ASP A 4 -16.26 0.51 -4.33
C ASP A 4 -15.15 -0.45 -4.87
N ALA A 5 -15.00 -0.53 -6.18
CA ALA A 5 -14.05 -1.44 -6.81
C ALA A 5 -12.60 -0.91 -6.74
N TYR A 6 -12.29 -0.12 -5.72
CA TYR A 6 -11.04 0.60 -5.55
C TYR A 6 -10.36 0.15 -4.25
N LEU A 7 -9.06 -0.12 -4.36
CA LEU A 7 -8.17 -0.49 -3.29
C LEU A 7 -7.14 0.63 -3.16
N SER A 8 -7.08 1.30 -2.03
CA SER A 8 -6.04 2.29 -1.79
C SER A 8 -4.81 1.65 -1.17
N VAL A 9 -3.66 2.16 -1.55
CA VAL A 9 -2.37 1.75 -1.03
C VAL A 9 -1.54 2.97 -0.69
N SER A 10 -1.01 3.02 0.53
CA SER A 10 -0.04 4.04 0.93
C SER A 10 1.36 3.44 0.95
N LEU A 11 2.30 4.12 0.31
CA LEU A 11 3.67 3.66 0.09
C LEU A 11 4.60 4.81 0.37
N ARG A 12 5.69 4.55 1.09
CA ARG A 12 6.75 5.53 1.24
C ARG A 12 7.81 5.29 0.16
N CYS A 13 8.13 6.34 -0.59
CA CYS A 13 9.16 6.25 -1.61
C CYS A 13 10.54 6.13 -0.97
N LYS A 14 11.37 5.20 -1.46
CA LYS A 14 12.77 5.09 -1.02
C LYS A 14 13.65 6.24 -1.50
N LYS A 15 13.37 6.81 -2.68
CA LYS A 15 14.12 7.93 -3.25
C LYS A 15 13.83 9.25 -2.56
N CYS A 16 12.56 9.62 -2.49
CA CYS A 16 12.15 10.96 -2.06
C CYS A 16 11.62 11.00 -0.62
N GLY A 17 11.44 9.86 0.05
CA GLY A 17 10.90 9.78 1.42
C GLY A 17 9.42 10.16 1.56
N LYS A 18 8.80 10.71 0.51
CA LYS A 18 7.39 11.14 0.51
C LYS A 18 6.46 9.93 0.58
N GLN A 19 5.41 10.09 1.37
CA GLN A 19 4.31 9.14 1.43
C GLN A 19 3.35 9.38 0.27
N ASN A 20 3.20 8.37 -0.57
CA ASN A 20 2.34 8.38 -1.75
C ASN A 20 1.14 7.49 -1.47
N ILE A 21 -0.07 8.03 -1.62
CA ILE A 21 -1.31 7.28 -1.49
C ILE A 21 -1.92 7.16 -2.88
N LYS A 22 -2.13 5.93 -3.35
CA LYS A 22 -2.60 5.64 -4.69
C LYS A 22 -3.79 4.71 -4.64
N ASP A 23 -4.77 4.99 -5.50
CA ASP A 23 -6.00 4.22 -5.61
C ASP A 23 -5.87 3.25 -6.79
N LEU A 24 -5.96 1.95 -6.53
CA LEU A 24 -5.85 0.87 -7.50
C LEU A 24 -7.24 0.29 -7.75
N SER A 25 -7.71 0.29 -8.99
CA SER A 25 -8.98 -0.37 -9.31
C SER A 25 -8.80 -1.88 -9.39
N TYR A 26 -9.73 -2.68 -8.87
CA TYR A 26 -9.71 -4.14 -9.07
C TYR A 26 -9.70 -4.54 -10.55
N PHE A 27 -10.26 -3.70 -11.43
CA PHE A 27 -10.20 -3.88 -12.88
C PHE A 27 -8.78 -3.73 -13.44
N GLU A 28 -7.99 -2.80 -12.91
CA GLU A 28 -6.59 -2.62 -13.31
C GLU A 28 -5.75 -3.82 -12.84
N LEU A 29 -6.05 -4.31 -11.63
CA LEU A 29 -5.42 -5.52 -11.11
C LEU A 29 -5.75 -6.76 -11.94
N LYS A 30 -6.94 -6.80 -12.57
CA LYS A 30 -7.40 -7.89 -13.46
C LYS A 30 -6.66 -7.95 -14.79
N LYS A 31 -6.00 -6.86 -15.21
CA LYS A 31 -5.23 -6.87 -16.46
C LYS A 31 -4.01 -7.78 -16.32
N ALA A 32 -3.70 -8.54 -17.37
CA ALA A 32 -2.53 -9.44 -17.40
C ALA A 32 -1.20 -8.71 -17.17
N GLU A 33 -1.14 -7.42 -17.52
CA GLU A 33 -0.01 -6.53 -17.34
C GLU A 33 0.24 -6.19 -15.86
N GLY A 34 -0.80 -6.29 -15.04
CA GLY A 34 -0.85 -5.82 -13.66
C GLY A 34 -0.97 -4.30 -13.56
N SER A 35 -0.92 -3.78 -12.33
CA SER A 35 -0.90 -2.36 -12.02
C SER A 35 0.44 -2.01 -11.38
N SER A 36 1.22 -1.15 -12.02
CA SER A 36 2.38 -0.51 -11.40
C SER A 36 2.01 0.88 -10.93
N VAL A 37 2.58 1.27 -9.81
CA VAL A 37 2.41 2.62 -9.27
C VAL A 37 3.79 3.22 -9.10
N ASP A 38 3.95 4.35 -9.74
CA ASP A 38 5.19 5.11 -9.77
C ASP A 38 5.03 6.36 -8.91
N CYS A 39 6.13 6.76 -8.28
CA CYS A 39 6.22 8.03 -7.60
C CYS A 39 6.44 9.16 -8.61
N GLU A 40 6.04 10.38 -8.27
CA GLU A 40 6.38 11.58 -9.05
C GLU A 40 7.89 11.79 -9.22
N CYS A 41 8.73 11.16 -8.38
CA CYS A 41 10.19 11.17 -8.56
C CYS A 41 10.73 10.18 -9.60
N GLY A 42 9.85 9.42 -10.28
CA GLY A 42 10.20 8.42 -11.29
C GLY A 42 10.62 7.05 -10.71
N GLU A 43 10.55 6.86 -9.39
CA GLU A 43 10.84 5.57 -8.76
C GLU A 43 9.58 4.69 -8.69
N HIS A 44 9.71 3.41 -9.06
CA HIS A 44 8.67 2.40 -8.89
C HIS A 44 8.41 2.14 -7.40
N LEU A 45 7.20 2.44 -6.94
CA LEU A 45 6.81 2.23 -5.55
C LEU A 45 6.34 0.81 -5.31
N ILE A 46 5.43 0.35 -6.16
CA ILE A 46 4.78 -0.94 -6.04
C ILE A 46 4.41 -1.47 -7.42
N LYS A 47 4.49 -2.79 -7.56
CA LYS A 47 3.96 -3.51 -8.70
C LYS A 47 3.01 -4.59 -8.22
N VAL A 48 1.76 -4.51 -8.65
CA VAL A 48 0.73 -5.47 -8.32
C VAL A 48 0.40 -6.26 -9.57
N LYS A 49 0.49 -7.58 -9.49
CA LYS A 49 0.09 -8.48 -10.58
C LYS A 49 -0.98 -9.43 -10.08
N SER A 50 -2.00 -9.71 -10.88
CA SER A 50 -2.91 -10.81 -10.58
C SER A 50 -2.90 -11.79 -11.75
N ALA A 51 -2.78 -13.08 -11.43
CA ALA A 51 -2.81 -14.14 -12.44
C ALA A 51 -4.21 -14.74 -12.59
N ASP A 52 -4.93 -14.90 -11.47
CA ASP A 52 -6.20 -15.65 -11.42
C ASP A 52 -7.35 -14.85 -10.78
N LEU A 53 -7.21 -13.53 -10.59
CA LEU A 53 -8.14 -12.65 -9.84
C LEU A 53 -8.37 -13.00 -8.36
N ARG A 54 -7.97 -14.21 -7.96
CA ARG A 54 -8.02 -14.72 -6.59
C ARG A 54 -6.78 -14.35 -5.81
N THR A 55 -5.65 -14.20 -6.47
CA THR A 55 -4.33 -13.94 -5.86
C THR A 55 -3.67 -12.73 -6.52
N PHE A 56 -3.31 -11.75 -5.70
CA PHE A 56 -2.57 -10.54 -6.05
C PHE A 56 -1.15 -10.66 -5.50
N HIS A 57 -0.18 -10.51 -6.39
CA HIS A 57 1.24 -10.49 -6.09
C HIS A 57 1.67 -9.03 -6.05
N ILE A 58 1.92 -8.54 -4.85
CA ILE A 58 2.34 -7.18 -4.56
C ILE A 58 3.85 -7.19 -4.36
N ILE A 59 4.58 -6.40 -5.14
CA ILE A 59 6.03 -6.24 -5.05
C ILE A 59 6.30 -4.80 -4.64
N ILE A 60 6.93 -4.60 -3.49
CA ILE A 60 7.23 -3.27 -2.93
C ILE A 60 8.72 -3.18 -2.65
N SER A 61 9.35 -2.10 -3.09
CA SER A 61 10.73 -1.80 -2.73
C SER A 61 10.78 -1.15 -1.35
N CYS A 62 11.33 -1.83 -0.35
CA CYS A 62 11.46 -1.26 0.99
C CYS A 62 12.65 -0.31 1.07
N LEU A 63 12.43 0.89 1.61
CA LEU A 63 13.50 1.85 1.87
C LEU A 63 14.37 1.50 3.09
N VAL A 64 13.81 0.74 4.04
CA VAL A 64 14.48 0.44 5.32
C VAL A 64 15.50 -0.68 5.16
N CYS A 65 15.11 -1.78 4.51
CA CYS A 65 16.01 -2.92 4.27
C CYS A 65 16.66 -2.87 2.88
N ASN A 66 16.30 -1.88 2.06
CA ASN A 66 16.74 -1.70 0.67
C ASN A 66 16.55 -2.96 -0.21
N LYS A 67 15.57 -3.80 0.14
CA LYS A 67 15.20 -5.04 -0.56
C LYS A 67 13.78 -4.95 -1.09
N GLU A 68 13.49 -5.74 -2.11
CA GLU A 68 12.14 -5.92 -2.64
C GLU A 68 11.37 -6.96 -1.83
N HIS A 69 10.18 -6.59 -1.34
CA HIS A 69 9.27 -7.50 -0.66
C HIS A 69 8.14 -7.91 -1.59
N LYS A 70 7.97 -9.23 -1.73
CA LYS A 70 6.83 -9.83 -2.39
C LYS A 70 5.80 -10.27 -1.35
N TYR A 71 4.60 -9.70 -1.43
CA TYR A 71 3.45 -10.07 -0.64
C TYR A 71 2.41 -10.71 -1.54
N VAL A 72 1.85 -11.84 -1.12
CA VAL A 72 0.78 -12.52 -1.83
C VAL A 72 -0.52 -12.32 -1.05
N LEU A 73 -1.45 -11.62 -1.66
CA LEU A 73 -2.75 -11.29 -1.10
C LEU A 73 -3.84 -12.06 -1.83
N LYS A 74 -4.69 -12.76 -1.09
CA LYS A 74 -5.85 -13.45 -1.67
C LYS A 74 -7.06 -12.53 -1.61
N PHE A 75 -7.83 -12.35 -2.69
CA PHE A 75 -9.04 -11.53 -2.72
C PHE A 75 -9.98 -11.83 -1.54
N ARG A 76 -10.16 -13.13 -1.26
CA ARG A 76 -10.99 -13.63 -0.14
C ARG A 76 -10.46 -13.24 1.25
N SER A 77 -9.18 -12.86 1.35
CA SER A 77 -8.51 -12.44 2.59
C SER A 77 -8.42 -10.93 2.78
N ILE A 78 -8.74 -10.10 1.77
CA ILE A 78 -8.89 -8.64 1.92
C ILE A 78 -10.38 -8.31 1.83
N PRO A 79 -11.14 -8.50 2.93
CA PRO A 79 -12.48 -7.95 2.97
C PRO A 79 -12.37 -6.43 2.88
N PHE A 80 -13.36 -5.84 2.21
CA PHE A 80 -13.47 -4.42 1.89
C PHE A 80 -13.23 -3.43 3.04
N GLN A 81 -13.51 -3.87 4.27
CA GLN A 81 -13.37 -3.08 5.49
C GLN A 81 -12.09 -3.37 6.28
N LYS A 82 -11.19 -4.23 5.79
CA LYS A 82 -9.91 -4.49 6.47
C LYS A 82 -8.77 -3.81 5.74
N ILE A 83 -7.90 -3.20 6.55
CA ILE A 83 -6.56 -2.84 6.12
C ILE A 83 -5.65 -4.03 6.33
N LYS A 84 -4.82 -4.27 5.32
CA LYS A 84 -3.63 -5.09 5.41
C LYS A 84 -2.43 -4.16 5.54
N ILE A 85 -1.77 -4.26 6.69
CA ILE A 85 -0.51 -3.56 6.94
C ILE A 85 0.60 -4.47 6.41
N LEU A 86 1.42 -3.92 5.52
CA LEU A 86 2.58 -4.59 4.95
C LEU A 86 3.82 -4.05 5.67
N SER A 87 4.26 -4.84 6.64
CA SER A 87 5.45 -4.57 7.45
C SER A 87 6.66 -5.28 6.86
N CYS A 88 7.83 -4.65 6.99
CA CYS A 88 9.10 -5.24 6.61
C CYS A 88 9.37 -6.50 7.45
N PRO A 89 9.53 -7.70 6.89
CA PRO A 89 9.92 -8.86 7.68
C PRO A 89 11.31 -8.71 8.34
N ALA A 90 12.17 -7.83 7.83
CA ALA A 90 13.52 -7.64 8.37
C ALA A 90 13.56 -6.65 9.55
N THR A 91 12.71 -5.62 9.54
CA THR A 91 12.75 -4.54 10.55
C THR A 91 11.45 -4.36 11.31
N MET A 92 10.43 -5.15 11.01
CA MET A 92 9.04 -5.00 11.49
C MET A 92 8.42 -3.61 11.25
N TYR A 93 9.10 -2.73 10.50
CA TYR A 93 8.61 -1.38 10.23
C TYR A 93 7.44 -1.43 9.25
N ASN A 94 6.41 -0.63 9.50
CA ASN A 94 5.25 -0.52 8.62
C ASN A 94 5.64 0.26 7.36
N ILE A 95 5.82 -0.44 6.23
CA ILE A 95 6.26 0.18 4.99
C ILE A 95 5.07 0.69 4.19
N SER A 96 3.95 -0.03 4.25
CA SER A 96 2.79 0.25 3.41
C SER A 96 1.48 -0.26 3.98
N PHE A 97 0.40 0.43 3.67
CA PHE A 97 -0.96 0.10 4.09
C PHE A 97 -1.80 -0.14 2.86
N VAL A 98 -2.51 -1.27 2.80
CA VAL A 98 -3.35 -1.69 1.67
C VAL A 98 -4.77 -1.92 2.16
N GLY A 99 -5.78 -1.27 1.59
CA GLY A 99 -7.17 -1.48 2.02
C GLY A 99 -8.11 -0.44 1.43
N GLY A 100 -9.29 -0.29 2.03
CA GLY A 100 -10.27 0.72 1.60
C GLY A 100 -9.71 2.15 1.74
N LYS A 101 -10.02 3.01 0.78
CA LYS A 101 -9.54 4.41 0.70
C LYS A 101 -9.67 5.19 1.99
N SER A 102 -10.87 5.20 2.55
CA SER A 102 -11.18 5.90 3.78
C SER A 102 -10.33 5.40 4.95
N LEU A 103 -10.10 4.09 5.03
CA LEU A 103 -9.30 3.49 6.08
C LEU A 103 -7.81 3.84 5.90
N VAL A 104 -7.26 3.69 4.69
CA VAL A 104 -5.81 3.90 4.44
C VAL A 104 -5.44 5.34 4.71
N ARG A 105 -6.27 6.28 4.22
CA ARG A 105 -6.09 7.70 4.49
C ARG A 105 -6.26 8.01 5.99
N LYS A 106 -7.22 7.37 6.68
CA LYS A 106 -7.41 7.54 8.12
C LYS A 106 -6.23 7.01 8.93
N MET A 107 -5.65 5.86 8.57
CA MET A 107 -4.45 5.33 9.24
C MET A 107 -3.23 6.23 9.00
N ALA A 108 -3.01 6.64 7.76
CA ALA A 108 -1.94 7.57 7.41
C ALA A 108 -2.05 8.92 8.15
N ALA A 109 -3.26 9.46 8.25
CA ALA A 109 -3.53 10.70 8.98
C ALA A 109 -3.41 10.50 10.50
N ARG A 110 -3.84 9.34 11.01
CA ARG A 110 -3.75 9.03 12.44
C ARG A 110 -2.29 8.87 12.87
N GLU A 111 -1.44 8.22 12.09
CA GLU A 111 0.00 8.16 12.39
C GLU A 111 0.67 9.54 12.39
N GLN A 112 0.32 10.41 11.44
CA GLN A 112 0.80 11.80 11.46
C GLN A 112 0.32 12.53 12.71
N LYS A 113 -0.97 12.44 13.02
CA LYS A 113 -1.56 13.15 14.16
C LYS A 113 -0.98 12.66 15.49
N ASP A 114 -0.80 11.35 15.66
CA ASP A 114 -0.21 10.77 16.86
C ASP A 114 1.23 11.27 17.06
N MET A 115 1.99 11.36 15.97
CA MET A 115 3.34 11.93 15.97
C MET A 115 3.33 13.44 16.32
N GLU A 116 2.39 14.21 15.76
CA GLU A 116 2.23 15.64 16.06
C GLU A 116 1.82 15.87 17.53
N GLU A 117 0.93 15.05 18.08
CA GLU A 117 0.49 15.18 19.49
C GLU A 117 1.65 14.87 20.46
N LEU A 118 2.48 13.86 20.14
CA LEU A 118 3.69 13.54 20.89
C LEU A 118 4.73 14.68 20.82
N LEU A 119 4.88 15.32 19.66
CA LEU A 119 5.76 16.48 19.47
C LEU A 119 5.24 17.74 20.18
N SER A 120 3.92 17.90 20.30
CA SER A 120 3.28 19.05 20.95
C SER A 120 3.22 18.98 22.48
N SER A 121 3.57 17.83 23.06
CA SER A 121 3.60 17.60 24.51
C SER A 121 4.98 17.91 25.14
N ILE A 122 5.88 18.57 24.39
CA ILE A 122 7.23 18.99 24.80
C ILE A 122 7.29 20.52 24.75
#